data_AF-A0A9P0TXQ0-F1
#
_entry.id   AF-A0A9P0TXQ0-F1
#
_cell.length_a   1.000
_cell.length_b   1.000
_cell.length_c   1.000
_cell.angle_alpha   90.00
_cell.angle_beta   90.00
_cell.angle_gamma   90.00
#
_symmetry.space_group_name_H-M   'P 1'
#
loop_
_entity.id
_entity.type
_entity.pdbx_description
1 polymer ?
#
loop_
_entity_poly.entity_id
_entity_poly.type
_entity_poly.pdbx_seq_one_letter_code
_entity_poly.pdbx_strand_id
1 'polypeptide(L)'
;MRLNSKKIAIYTMKSIPVILCLVSKLLATPVITRQSLLRQANRDQYCSHLLHFNNYFYLLDEQRNLTGTPADLSIHWKTGNIFYTLISDEMKMSLQVLHPSNETEIIKVAGLGQSTCVDNLNDIVYLATDNGVYKYKDDGSIELYTALGEDVMYIAVTNDGSTMYIATWPQNRVQKITNDGQKQETFAPIPNGHGLTIDTRNNMYFAATKTSYVLKNGHNVPIKIKGLPSDRMTGVFVSRSDDVFAMDENSNFYKIDPENASAKHLGTFSIGGRMRPAPVRIFKSNNKSKM
;
A
#
# COMPACT_ATOMS: atom_id res chain seq x y z
N MET A 1 -26.03 69.45 34.06
CA MET A 1 -26.15 67.98 34.19
C MET A 1 -26.41 67.40 32.80
N ARG A 2 -25.45 66.58 32.33
CA ARG A 2 -25.45 65.59 31.22
C ARG A 2 -26.34 65.73 29.96
N LEU A 3 -25.63 65.56 28.83
CA LEU A 3 -25.93 64.82 27.58
C LEU A 3 -27.10 65.33 26.70
N ASN A 4 -27.07 65.25 25.38
CA ASN A 4 -26.04 64.95 24.37
C ASN A 4 -26.63 65.47 23.04
N SER A 5 -25.83 66.15 22.23
CA SER A 5 -26.25 66.73 20.95
C SER A 5 -26.12 65.74 19.80
N LYS A 6 -27.05 65.83 18.83
CA LYS A 6 -26.95 65.20 17.51
C LYS A 6 -27.36 66.19 16.41
N LYS A 7 -26.58 66.12 15.33
CA LYS A 7 -26.79 66.55 13.92
C LYS A 7 -26.32 67.94 13.49
N ILE A 8 -26.13 67.99 12.15
CA ILE A 8 -25.68 69.05 11.23
C ILE A 8 -24.17 68.92 10.90
N ALA A 9 -23.62 69.07 9.70
CA ALA A 9 -23.96 68.83 8.29
C ALA A 9 -22.88 69.56 7.43
N ILE A 10 -22.25 68.86 6.47
CA ILE A 10 -21.74 69.29 5.14
C ILE A 10 -20.60 70.35 5.06
N TYR A 11 -19.45 70.03 4.43
CA TYR A 11 -19.00 70.50 3.09
C TYR A 11 -17.56 70.03 2.71
N THR A 12 -17.49 69.34 1.56
CA THR A 12 -16.47 69.31 0.47
C THR A 12 -14.99 69.67 0.73
N MET A 13 -14.07 68.84 0.21
CA MET A 13 -13.35 69.12 -1.06
C MET A 13 -12.43 67.96 -1.46
N LYS A 14 -12.25 67.86 -2.79
CA LYS A 14 -11.48 66.89 -3.58
C LYS A 14 -10.04 66.71 -3.10
N SER A 15 -9.51 65.49 -3.16
CA SER A 15 -8.31 65.11 -3.95
C SER A 15 -7.85 63.68 -3.62
N ILE A 16 -7.72 62.91 -4.69
CA ILE A 16 -7.07 61.60 -4.91
C ILE A 16 -6.10 61.13 -3.80
N PRO A 17 -6.30 59.92 -3.25
CA PRO A 17 -5.20 59.08 -2.79
C PRO A 17 -4.94 57.97 -3.82
N VAL A 18 -3.75 58.01 -4.42
CA VAL A 18 -3.13 56.87 -5.08
C VAL A 18 -2.97 55.79 -4.03
N ILE A 19 -3.86 54.79 -4.05
CA ILE A 19 -3.66 53.57 -3.28
C ILE A 19 -2.53 52.81 -3.96
N LEU A 20 -1.34 52.87 -3.35
CA LEU A 20 -0.24 51.97 -3.62
C LEU A 20 -0.66 50.57 -3.14
N CYS A 21 -1.45 49.87 -3.95
CA CYS A 21 -1.68 48.44 -3.79
C CYS A 21 -0.38 47.72 -4.15
N LEU A 22 0.52 47.59 -3.18
CA LEU A 22 1.53 46.54 -3.16
C LEU A 22 0.80 45.20 -3.02
N VAL A 23 0.25 44.71 -4.12
CA VAL A 23 -0.08 43.30 -4.26
C VAL A 23 1.25 42.60 -4.44
N SER A 24 1.90 42.23 -3.33
CA SER A 24 2.89 41.16 -3.37
C SER A 24 2.14 39.89 -3.77
N LYS A 25 2.07 39.64 -5.07
CA LYS A 25 1.86 38.28 -5.57
C LYS A 25 3.08 37.49 -5.11
N LEU A 26 3.03 36.95 -3.90
CA LEU A 26 3.79 35.76 -3.55
C LEU A 26 3.25 34.65 -4.45
N LEU A 27 3.79 34.57 -5.65
CA LEU A 27 3.83 33.31 -6.39
C LEU A 27 4.77 32.41 -5.59
N ALA A 28 4.23 31.75 -4.57
CA ALA A 28 4.89 30.60 -3.99
C ALA A 28 4.90 29.52 -5.08
N THR A 29 5.99 29.47 -5.85
CA THR A 29 6.27 28.30 -6.69
C THR A 29 6.59 27.15 -5.74
N PRO A 30 5.79 26.08 -5.65
CA PRO A 30 5.99 25.03 -4.64
C PRO A 30 7.12 24.06 -5.01
N VAL A 31 8.00 24.42 -5.95
CA VAL A 31 9.00 23.51 -6.50
C VAL A 31 10.38 24.01 -6.11
N ILE A 32 10.90 23.50 -4.99
CA ILE A 32 12.32 23.62 -4.65
C ILE A 32 13.12 22.63 -5.54
N THR A 33 14.16 23.11 -6.21
CA THR A 33 15.06 22.24 -6.96
C THR A 33 16.00 21.47 -6.02
N ARG A 34 16.51 20.31 -6.44
CA ARG A 34 17.48 19.51 -5.69
C ARG A 34 18.70 20.32 -5.27
N GLN A 35 19.23 21.18 -6.14
CA GLN A 35 20.38 22.04 -5.82
C GLN A 35 20.04 23.12 -4.78
N SER A 36 18.83 23.67 -4.79
CA SER A 36 18.40 24.63 -3.77
C SER A 36 18.15 23.97 -2.40
N LEU A 37 17.62 22.74 -2.37
CA LEU A 37 17.46 21.97 -1.12
C LEU A 37 18.82 21.64 -0.50
N LEU A 38 19.81 21.25 -1.32
CA LEU A 38 21.16 20.92 -0.86
C LEU A 38 21.93 22.12 -0.27
N ARG A 39 21.49 23.36 -0.54
CA ARG A 39 22.12 24.60 -0.06
C ARG A 39 21.43 25.22 1.15
N GLN A 40 20.30 24.67 1.63
CA GLN A 40 19.60 25.20 2.79
C GLN A 40 20.28 24.79 4.10
N ALA A 41 20.51 25.77 4.98
CA ALA A 41 21.08 25.53 6.32
C ALA A 41 20.20 24.62 7.19
N ASN A 42 18.89 24.58 6.93
CA ASN A 42 17.92 23.76 7.65
C ASN A 42 17.55 22.47 6.88
N ARG A 43 18.39 22.02 5.94
CA ARG A 43 18.14 20.82 5.12
C ARG A 43 17.74 19.61 5.97
N ASP A 44 18.45 19.39 7.07
CA ASP A 44 18.21 18.22 7.92
C ASP A 44 16.84 18.31 8.63
N GLN A 45 16.33 19.52 8.89
CA GLN A 45 14.97 19.75 9.40
C GLN A 45 13.89 19.60 8.32
N TYR A 46 14.18 19.96 7.07
CA TYR A 46 13.26 19.73 5.94
C TYR A 46 13.21 18.27 5.51
N CYS A 47 14.34 17.55 5.62
CA CYS A 47 14.46 16.17 5.20
C CYS A 47 14.17 15.16 6.31
N SER A 48 14.10 15.57 7.58
CA SER A 48 13.81 14.67 8.71
C SER A 48 12.44 14.00 8.61
N HIS A 49 11.52 14.57 7.82
CA HIS A 49 10.19 14.03 7.58
C HIS A 49 10.01 13.47 6.15
N LEU A 50 11.06 13.51 5.32
CA LEU A 50 11.04 12.94 3.99
C LEU A 50 11.54 11.50 4.04
N LEU A 51 10.74 10.55 3.60
CA LEU A 51 11.20 9.18 3.39
C LEU A 51 12.05 9.14 2.10
N HIS A 52 13.18 8.46 2.11
CA HIS A 52 14.09 8.39 0.96
C HIS A 52 14.26 6.95 0.46
N PHE A 53 13.79 6.66 -0.75
CA PHE A 53 13.87 5.34 -1.39
C PHE A 53 14.30 5.45 -2.85
N ASN A 54 15.23 4.61 -3.30
CA ASN A 54 15.65 4.54 -4.71
C ASN A 54 15.96 5.92 -5.35
N ASN A 55 16.60 6.82 -4.60
CA ASN A 55 16.89 8.22 -4.99
C ASN A 55 15.68 9.16 -5.09
N TYR A 56 14.51 8.75 -4.60
CA TYR A 56 13.30 9.56 -4.51
C TYR A 56 13.01 9.93 -3.06
N PHE A 57 12.48 11.14 -2.88
CA PHE A 57 11.98 11.62 -1.61
C PHE A 57 10.45 11.58 -1.62
N TYR A 58 9.87 11.08 -0.53
CA TYR A 58 8.44 10.98 -0.32
C TYR A 58 8.10 11.78 0.92
N LEU A 59 7.01 12.54 0.84
CA LEU A 59 6.45 13.23 1.98
C LEU A 59 5.31 12.37 2.53
N LEU A 60 5.22 12.23 3.85
CA LEU A 60 4.02 11.71 4.48
C LEU A 60 2.87 12.67 4.17
N ASP A 61 1.88 12.20 3.42
CA ASP A 61 0.73 13.00 3.02
C ASP A 61 -0.32 13.04 4.13
N GLU A 62 -0.78 11.86 4.56
CA GLU A 62 -1.79 11.72 5.59
C GLU A 62 -1.47 10.56 6.54
N GLN A 63 -1.83 10.72 7.82
CA GLN A 63 -1.84 9.65 8.82
C GLN A 63 -3.27 9.45 9.33
N ARG A 64 -3.73 8.20 9.33
CA ARG A 64 -5.05 7.82 9.81
C ARG A 64 -4.93 6.86 10.98
N ASN A 65 -5.73 7.10 12.01
CA ASN A 65 -5.88 6.18 13.12
C ASN A 65 -7.02 5.21 12.79
N LEU A 66 -6.72 3.92 12.75
CA LEU A 66 -7.70 2.86 12.60
C LEU A 66 -7.88 2.15 13.94
N THR A 67 -9.10 1.73 14.25
CA THR A 67 -9.35 0.79 15.35
C THR A 67 -9.11 -0.62 14.82
N GLY A 68 -8.06 -1.27 15.29
CA GLY A 68 -7.58 -2.56 14.78
C GLY A 68 -6.25 -2.46 14.01
N THR A 69 -5.82 -3.58 13.46
CA THR A 69 -4.55 -3.73 12.74
C THR A 69 -4.81 -3.99 11.25
N PRO A 70 -4.42 -3.08 10.34
CA PRO A 70 -4.48 -3.37 8.92
C PRO A 70 -3.44 -4.40 8.52
N ALA A 71 -3.81 -5.28 7.59
CA ALA A 71 -3.00 -6.35 7.04
C ALA A 71 -3.28 -6.51 5.53
N ASP A 72 -2.34 -7.13 4.83
CA ASP A 72 -2.45 -7.51 3.41
C ASP A 72 -3.07 -6.45 2.47
N LEU A 73 -2.27 -5.43 2.17
CA LEU A 73 -2.69 -4.28 1.38
C LEU A 73 -2.42 -4.48 -0.12
N SER A 74 -3.46 -4.22 -0.92
CA SER A 74 -3.41 -4.19 -2.38
C SER A 74 -3.99 -2.88 -2.91
N ILE A 75 -3.47 -2.38 -4.03
CA ILE A 75 -3.90 -1.11 -4.61
C ILE A 75 -4.36 -1.33 -6.04
N HIS A 76 -5.50 -0.73 -6.37
CA HIS A 76 -6.03 -0.65 -7.71
C HIS A 76 -5.59 0.65 -8.39
N TRP A 77 -4.62 0.57 -9.29
CA TRP A 77 -3.89 1.73 -9.83
C TRP A 77 -4.75 2.66 -10.68
N LYS A 78 -5.80 2.14 -11.30
CA LYS A 78 -6.69 2.93 -12.15
C LYS A 78 -7.65 3.80 -11.32
N THR A 79 -8.15 3.26 -10.21
CA THR A 79 -9.13 3.95 -9.36
C THR A 79 -8.47 4.63 -8.16
N GLY A 80 -7.28 4.19 -7.75
CA GLY A 80 -6.63 4.63 -6.52
C GLY A 80 -7.20 3.97 -5.26
N ASN A 81 -8.17 3.06 -5.38
CA ASN A 81 -8.72 2.33 -4.24
C ASN A 81 -7.64 1.46 -3.58
N ILE A 82 -7.63 1.48 -2.25
CA ILE A 82 -6.74 0.66 -1.42
C ILE A 82 -7.60 -0.40 -0.75
N PHE A 83 -7.31 -1.65 -1.04
CA PHE A 83 -7.95 -2.81 -0.44
C PHE A 83 -7.05 -3.39 0.64
N TYR A 84 -7.61 -3.73 1.79
CA TYR A 84 -6.84 -4.29 2.91
C TYR A 84 -7.73 -5.11 3.83
N THR A 85 -7.12 -6.00 4.59
CA THR A 85 -7.78 -6.70 5.70
C THR A 85 -7.62 -5.88 6.97
N LEU A 86 -8.71 -5.66 7.72
CA LEU A 86 -8.67 -5.08 9.05
C LEU A 86 -8.94 -6.18 10.08
N ILE A 87 -7.97 -6.38 10.97
CA ILE A 87 -8.05 -7.28 12.11
C ILE A 87 -8.49 -6.45 13.32
N SER A 88 -9.70 -6.66 13.83
CA SER A 88 -10.19 -5.96 15.02
C SER A 88 -9.44 -6.37 16.29
N ASP A 89 -9.62 -5.62 17.37
CA ASP A 89 -9.07 -5.97 18.69
C ASP A 89 -9.63 -7.30 19.24
N GLU A 90 -10.80 -7.72 18.74
CA GLU A 90 -11.43 -9.02 19.01
C GLU A 90 -10.93 -10.13 18.07
N MET A 91 -9.87 -9.86 17.29
CA MET A 91 -9.29 -10.78 16.30
C MET A 91 -10.26 -11.19 15.18
N LYS A 92 -11.26 -10.36 14.87
CA LYS A 92 -12.14 -10.57 13.71
C LYS A 92 -11.55 -9.91 12.48
N MET A 93 -11.51 -10.63 11.38
CA MET A 93 -10.99 -10.13 10.10
C MET A 93 -12.13 -9.64 9.21
N SER A 94 -11.91 -8.52 8.53
CA SER A 94 -12.85 -7.94 7.57
C SER A 94 -12.10 -7.31 6.42
N LEU A 95 -12.63 -7.38 5.21
CA LEU A 95 -12.05 -6.71 4.05
C LEU A 95 -12.59 -5.28 3.98
N GLN A 96 -11.70 -4.36 3.70
CA GLN A 96 -11.97 -2.94 3.64
C GLN A 96 -11.53 -2.38 2.30
N VAL A 97 -12.24 -1.37 1.81
CA VAL A 97 -11.77 -0.50 0.74
C VAL A 97 -11.67 0.93 1.27
N LEU A 98 -10.52 1.55 1.06
CA LEU A 98 -10.30 2.99 1.25
C LEU A 98 -10.28 3.64 -0.13
N HIS A 99 -11.23 4.55 -0.35
CA HIS A 99 -11.35 5.31 -1.59
C HIS A 99 -10.44 6.53 -1.59
N PRO A 100 -10.05 7.06 -2.76
CA PRO A 100 -9.39 8.36 -2.87
C PRO A 100 -10.21 9.53 -2.30
N SER A 101 -11.54 9.37 -2.19
CA SER A 101 -12.42 10.31 -1.50
C SER A 101 -12.23 10.33 0.01
N ASN A 102 -11.35 9.48 0.55
CA ASN A 102 -11.10 9.25 1.97
C ASN A 102 -12.23 8.55 2.73
N GLU A 103 -13.22 8.03 2.01
CA GLU A 103 -14.27 7.18 2.55
C GLU A 103 -13.76 5.73 2.67
N THR A 104 -14.22 5.04 3.70
CA THR A 104 -13.90 3.63 3.94
C THR A 104 -15.18 2.81 3.97
N GLU A 105 -15.18 1.67 3.29
CA GLU A 105 -16.28 0.73 3.25
C GLU A 105 -15.81 -0.67 3.69
N ILE A 106 -16.65 -1.34 4.48
CA ILE A 106 -16.50 -2.76 4.80
C ILE A 106 -17.10 -3.58 3.65
N ILE A 107 -16.26 -4.39 2.99
CA ILE A 107 -16.70 -5.28 1.92
C ILE A 107 -17.40 -6.49 2.56
N LYS A 108 -18.71 -6.59 2.34
CA LYS A 108 -19.53 -7.70 2.85
C LYS A 108 -19.32 -8.93 1.98
N VAL A 109 -18.63 -9.93 2.51
CA VAL A 109 -18.38 -11.22 1.87
C VAL A 109 -19.03 -12.36 2.64
N ALA A 110 -19.23 -13.50 1.98
CA ALA A 110 -19.57 -14.73 2.68
C ALA A 110 -18.31 -15.26 3.39
N GLY A 111 -18.38 -15.33 4.72
CA GLY A 111 -17.26 -15.76 5.56
C GLY A 111 -16.43 -14.61 6.15
N LEU A 112 -15.31 -14.95 6.78
CA LEU A 112 -14.29 -14.01 7.24
C LEU A 112 -13.40 -13.61 6.06
N GLY A 113 -13.25 -12.30 5.82
CA GLY A 113 -12.38 -11.81 4.77
C GLY A 113 -10.92 -11.72 5.21
N GLN A 114 -10.00 -12.32 4.44
CA GLN A 114 -8.64 -12.62 4.89
C GLN A 114 -7.54 -11.87 4.12
N SER A 115 -7.67 -11.71 2.81
CA SER A 115 -6.70 -11.00 1.96
C SER A 115 -7.34 -10.43 0.70
N THR A 116 -6.61 -9.54 0.03
CA THR A 116 -7.00 -9.02 -1.29
C THR A 116 -5.86 -9.08 -2.29
N CYS A 117 -6.19 -9.41 -3.53
CA CYS A 117 -5.27 -9.34 -4.66
C CYS A 117 -5.89 -8.52 -5.78
N VAL A 118 -5.14 -7.56 -6.32
CA VAL A 118 -5.60 -6.73 -7.43
C VAL A 118 -4.82 -7.07 -8.69
N ASP A 119 -5.52 -7.63 -9.67
CA ASP A 119 -5.05 -7.74 -11.04
C ASP A 119 -5.24 -6.40 -11.74
N ASN A 120 -4.19 -5.58 -11.64
CA ASN A 120 -4.19 -4.24 -12.22
C ASN A 120 -4.18 -4.22 -13.75
N LEU A 121 -3.81 -5.32 -14.41
CA LEU A 121 -3.79 -5.39 -15.88
C LEU A 121 -5.20 -5.64 -16.41
N ASN A 122 -5.94 -6.55 -15.75
CA ASN A 122 -7.28 -6.96 -16.18
C ASN A 122 -8.42 -6.26 -15.43
N ASP A 123 -8.12 -5.31 -14.54
CA ASP A 123 -9.12 -4.52 -13.79
C ASP A 123 -9.98 -5.40 -12.86
N ILE A 124 -9.35 -6.38 -12.19
CA ILE A 124 -10.07 -7.35 -11.33
C ILE A 124 -9.53 -7.27 -9.90
N VAL A 125 -10.46 -7.22 -8.94
CA VAL A 125 -10.15 -7.33 -7.51
C VAL A 125 -10.64 -8.68 -7.00
N TYR A 126 -9.71 -9.48 -6.48
CA TYR A 126 -9.99 -10.76 -5.84
C TYR A 126 -9.98 -10.62 -4.32
N LEU A 127 -10.97 -11.25 -3.69
CA LEU A 127 -11.17 -11.27 -2.25
C LEU A 127 -11.01 -12.71 -1.76
N ALA A 128 -10.09 -12.94 -0.82
CA ALA A 128 -9.95 -14.23 -0.18
C ALA A 128 -10.76 -14.26 1.11
N THR A 129 -11.45 -15.37 1.35
CA THR A 129 -12.23 -15.58 2.56
C THR A 129 -12.00 -16.98 3.13
N ASP A 130 -12.50 -17.22 4.35
CA ASP A 130 -12.58 -18.56 4.93
C ASP A 130 -13.60 -19.49 4.22
N ASN A 131 -14.21 -19.05 3.13
CA ASN A 131 -15.19 -19.77 2.34
C ASN A 131 -15.02 -19.51 0.82
N GLY A 132 -13.76 -19.43 0.38
CA GLY A 132 -13.37 -19.35 -1.03
C GLY A 132 -12.90 -17.99 -1.51
N VAL A 133 -12.83 -17.85 -2.84
CA VAL A 133 -12.35 -16.65 -3.53
C VAL A 133 -13.49 -16.00 -4.28
N TYR A 134 -13.63 -14.69 -4.12
CA TYR A 134 -14.66 -13.87 -4.75
C TYR A 134 -14.02 -12.80 -5.64
N LYS A 135 -14.77 -12.32 -6.63
CA LYS A 135 -14.45 -11.09 -7.35
C LYS A 135 -15.29 -9.94 -6.80
N TYR A 136 -14.67 -8.78 -6.63
CA TYR A 136 -15.32 -7.53 -6.29
C TYR A 136 -15.46 -6.67 -7.55
N LYS A 137 -16.68 -6.23 -7.84
CA LYS A 137 -17.01 -5.46 -9.04
C LYS A 137 -17.09 -3.96 -8.73
N ASP A 138 -17.01 -3.14 -9.78
CA ASP A 138 -17.10 -1.69 -9.68
C ASP A 138 -18.43 -1.17 -9.10
N ASP A 139 -19.51 -1.94 -9.23
CA ASP A 139 -20.82 -1.64 -8.64
C ASP A 139 -20.93 -2.06 -7.16
N GLY A 140 -19.85 -2.55 -6.56
CA GLY A 140 -19.77 -3.05 -5.19
C GLY A 140 -20.30 -4.47 -5.02
N SER A 141 -20.83 -5.09 -6.07
CA SER A 141 -21.29 -6.48 -5.99
C SER A 141 -20.13 -7.47 -5.92
N ILE A 142 -20.40 -8.62 -5.30
CA ILE A 142 -19.46 -9.71 -5.16
C ILE A 142 -19.98 -10.97 -5.84
N GLU A 143 -19.09 -11.70 -6.50
CA GLU A 143 -19.40 -13.00 -7.10
C GLU A 143 -18.40 -14.06 -6.66
N LEU A 144 -18.89 -15.25 -6.32
CA LEU A 144 -18.02 -16.40 -6.08
C LEU A 144 -17.25 -16.70 -7.37
N TYR A 145 -15.93 -16.80 -7.25
CA TYR A 145 -15.05 -17.09 -8.37
C TYR A 145 -14.54 -18.53 -8.35
N THR A 146 -13.96 -18.98 -7.23
CA THR A 146 -13.39 -20.33 -7.10
C THR A 146 -13.19 -20.73 -5.64
N ALA A 147 -12.70 -21.95 -5.41
CA ALA A 147 -12.31 -22.49 -4.11
C ALA A 147 -13.42 -22.46 -3.05
N LEU A 148 -14.68 -22.66 -3.45
CA LEU A 148 -15.82 -22.71 -2.53
C LEU A 148 -15.58 -23.72 -1.39
N GLY A 149 -15.79 -23.28 -0.16
CA GLY A 149 -15.58 -24.11 1.05
C GLY A 149 -14.13 -24.24 1.49
N GLU A 150 -13.17 -23.59 0.81
CA GLU A 150 -11.78 -23.53 1.24
C GLU A 150 -11.52 -22.29 2.10
N ASP A 151 -10.64 -22.44 3.09
CA ASP A 151 -10.16 -21.35 3.91
C ASP A 151 -8.91 -20.72 3.25
N VAL A 152 -9.13 -19.61 2.52
CA VAL A 152 -8.13 -19.00 1.63
C VAL A 152 -7.50 -17.76 2.28
N MET A 153 -6.28 -17.93 2.75
CA MET A 153 -5.51 -16.89 3.47
C MET A 153 -4.91 -15.84 2.56
N TYR A 154 -4.35 -16.24 1.41
CA TYR A 154 -3.66 -15.33 0.48
C TYR A 154 -3.94 -15.66 -0.97
N ILE A 155 -4.00 -14.63 -1.82
CA ILE A 155 -4.14 -14.75 -3.27
C ILE A 155 -2.99 -13.99 -3.94
N ALA A 156 -2.40 -14.59 -4.97
CA ALA A 156 -1.60 -13.87 -5.94
C ALA A 156 -1.97 -14.31 -7.36
N VAL A 157 -1.85 -13.39 -8.31
CA VAL A 157 -2.06 -13.66 -9.74
C VAL A 157 -0.79 -13.40 -10.51
N THR A 158 -0.58 -14.13 -11.61
CA THR A 158 0.50 -13.83 -12.55
C THR A 158 0.33 -12.46 -13.16
N ASN A 159 1.42 -11.91 -13.69
CA ASN A 159 1.43 -10.55 -14.24
C ASN A 159 0.47 -10.35 -15.43
N ASP A 160 0.15 -11.41 -16.15
CA ASP A 160 -0.84 -11.44 -17.23
C ASP A 160 -2.26 -11.76 -16.76
N GLY A 161 -2.44 -12.06 -15.46
CA GLY A 161 -3.70 -12.49 -14.86
C GLY A 161 -4.16 -13.90 -15.25
N SER A 162 -3.36 -14.64 -16.04
CA SER A 162 -3.77 -15.93 -16.60
C SER A 162 -3.79 -17.07 -15.59
N THR A 163 -3.09 -16.90 -14.46
CA THR A 163 -2.98 -17.93 -13.43
C THR A 163 -3.14 -17.30 -12.05
N MET A 164 -4.00 -17.92 -11.23
CA MET A 164 -4.14 -17.59 -9.81
C MET A 164 -3.43 -18.63 -8.95
N TYR A 165 -2.83 -18.16 -7.86
CA TYR A 165 -2.30 -18.96 -6.79
C TYR A 165 -2.99 -18.58 -5.49
N ILE A 166 -3.38 -19.60 -4.73
CA ILE A 166 -3.99 -19.44 -3.42
C ILE A 166 -3.16 -20.13 -2.35
N ALA A 167 -3.11 -19.55 -1.16
CA ALA A 167 -2.57 -20.19 0.04
C ALA A 167 -3.71 -20.50 1.02
N THR A 168 -3.79 -21.74 1.51
CA THR A 168 -4.91 -22.18 2.36
C THR A 168 -4.51 -22.54 3.80
N TRP A 169 -5.44 -22.36 4.73
CA TRP A 169 -5.35 -22.84 6.12
C TRP A 169 -6.28 -24.04 6.33
N PRO A 170 -5.95 -25.03 7.20
CA PRO A 170 -4.73 -25.19 7.99
C PRO A 170 -3.59 -25.87 7.23
N GLN A 171 -3.80 -26.27 5.98
CA GLN A 171 -2.87 -27.15 5.27
C GLN A 171 -1.56 -26.45 4.87
N ASN A 172 -1.50 -25.11 4.92
CA ASN A 172 -0.34 -24.31 4.52
C ASN A 172 0.15 -24.66 3.11
N ARG A 173 -0.80 -24.97 2.22
CA ARG A 173 -0.54 -25.37 0.83
C ARG A 173 -0.68 -24.16 -0.07
N VAL A 174 0.15 -24.10 -1.11
CA VAL A 174 -0.01 -23.16 -2.22
C VAL A 174 -0.45 -23.92 -3.45
N GLN A 175 -1.63 -23.56 -3.94
CA GLN A 175 -2.29 -24.22 -5.05
C GLN A 175 -2.40 -23.24 -6.21
N LYS A 176 -2.00 -23.70 -7.39
CA LYS A 176 -2.35 -23.08 -8.66
C LYS A 176 -3.81 -23.40 -8.96
N ILE A 177 -4.60 -22.38 -9.26
CA ILE A 177 -5.95 -22.50 -9.80
C ILE A 177 -5.84 -22.32 -11.31
N THR A 178 -6.20 -23.35 -12.05
CA THR A 178 -6.28 -23.30 -13.52
C THR A 178 -7.59 -22.69 -14.00
N ASN A 179 -7.67 -22.30 -15.28
CA ASN A 179 -8.84 -21.63 -15.86
C ASN A 179 -10.14 -22.45 -15.79
N ASP A 180 -10.04 -23.77 -15.63
CA ASP A 180 -11.14 -24.71 -15.43
C ASP A 180 -11.49 -24.94 -13.94
N GLY A 181 -10.85 -24.19 -13.03
CA GLY A 181 -11.05 -24.27 -11.58
C GLY A 181 -10.34 -25.45 -10.90
N GLN A 182 -9.53 -26.24 -11.62
CA GLN A 182 -8.77 -27.31 -10.99
C GLN A 182 -7.66 -26.77 -10.10
N LYS A 183 -7.40 -27.48 -8.98
CA LYS A 183 -6.39 -27.14 -7.99
C LYS A 183 -5.17 -28.03 -8.20
N GLN A 184 -4.02 -27.43 -8.48
CA GLN A 184 -2.75 -28.13 -8.63
C GLN A 184 -1.77 -27.65 -7.56
N GLU A 185 -1.17 -28.57 -6.82
CA GLU A 185 -0.14 -28.21 -5.85
C GLU A 185 1.11 -27.71 -6.58
N THR A 186 1.62 -26.56 -6.15
CA THR A 186 2.78 -25.96 -6.82
C THR A 186 4.09 -26.51 -6.26
N PHE A 187 4.15 -26.72 -4.95
CA PHE A 187 5.31 -27.25 -4.21
C PHE A 187 4.84 -27.74 -2.82
N ALA A 188 5.75 -28.38 -2.07
CA ALA A 188 5.45 -28.90 -0.74
C ALA A 188 5.05 -27.78 0.26
N PRO A 189 4.17 -28.04 1.24
CA PRO A 189 3.72 -27.03 2.19
C PRO A 189 4.87 -26.27 2.88
N ILE A 190 4.73 -24.95 3.03
CA ILE A 190 5.64 -24.11 3.81
C ILE A 190 4.99 -23.83 5.17
N PRO A 191 5.50 -24.38 6.29
CA PRO A 191 4.91 -24.16 7.60
C PRO A 191 4.89 -22.67 7.99
N ASN A 192 3.76 -22.21 8.54
CA ASN A 192 3.55 -20.85 9.04
C ASN A 192 3.81 -19.75 8.00
N GLY A 193 3.41 -20.01 6.75
CA GLY A 193 3.38 -18.99 5.71
C GLY A 193 2.31 -17.93 6.01
N HIS A 194 2.65 -16.65 5.86
CA HIS A 194 1.76 -15.51 6.14
C HIS A 194 1.88 -14.39 5.09
N GLY A 195 2.17 -14.74 3.84
CA GLY A 195 2.15 -13.79 2.74
C GLY A 195 2.48 -14.47 1.42
N LEU A 196 1.84 -13.98 0.35
CA LEU A 196 1.99 -14.49 -1.01
C LEU A 196 2.00 -13.32 -1.98
N THR A 197 3.01 -13.20 -2.82
CA THR A 197 3.03 -12.20 -3.89
C THR A 197 3.80 -12.71 -5.11
N ILE A 198 3.57 -12.07 -6.26
CA ILE A 198 4.19 -12.44 -7.54
C ILE A 198 4.77 -11.18 -8.19
N ASP A 199 5.97 -11.29 -8.76
CA ASP A 199 6.60 -10.22 -9.54
C ASP A 199 6.20 -10.24 -11.03
N THR A 200 6.64 -9.24 -11.79
CA THR A 200 6.27 -9.14 -13.22
C THR A 200 6.91 -10.23 -14.09
N ARG A 201 7.90 -10.96 -13.56
CA ARG A 201 8.54 -12.13 -14.19
C ARG A 201 7.88 -13.45 -13.78
N ASN A 202 6.78 -13.39 -13.02
CA ASN A 202 6.07 -14.53 -12.45
C ASN A 202 6.89 -15.35 -11.43
N ASN A 203 7.89 -14.73 -10.80
CA ASN A 203 8.50 -15.32 -9.60
C ASN A 203 7.55 -15.13 -8.41
N MET A 204 7.39 -16.17 -7.61
CA MET A 204 6.48 -16.18 -6.47
C MET A 204 7.26 -16.04 -5.17
N TYR A 205 6.78 -15.19 -4.27
CA TYR A 205 7.41 -14.92 -2.99
C TYR A 205 6.48 -15.30 -1.85
N PHE A 206 7.07 -15.89 -0.82
CA PHE A 206 6.36 -16.33 0.37
C PHE A 206 7.04 -15.76 1.60
N ALA A 207 6.26 -15.15 2.48
CA ALA A 207 6.71 -14.83 3.83
C ALA A 207 6.31 -15.97 4.77
N ALA A 208 7.25 -16.44 5.59
CA ALA A 208 6.99 -17.38 6.67
C ALA A 208 7.63 -16.85 7.96
N THR A 209 7.17 -17.30 9.12
CA THR A 209 7.58 -16.74 10.44
C THR A 209 9.09 -16.59 10.61
N LYS A 210 9.87 -17.54 10.06
CA LYS A 210 11.33 -17.55 10.17
C LYS A 210 12.04 -16.84 9.02
N THR A 211 11.48 -16.81 7.82
CA THR A 211 12.19 -16.28 6.65
C THR A 211 11.27 -16.19 5.44
N SER A 212 11.76 -15.60 4.36
CA SER A 212 11.04 -15.53 3.09
C SER A 212 11.73 -16.38 2.02
N TYR A 213 10.93 -16.86 1.08
CA TYR A 213 11.36 -17.70 -0.03
C TYR A 213 10.95 -17.08 -1.36
N VAL A 214 11.70 -17.40 -2.41
CA VAL A 214 11.34 -17.14 -3.80
C VAL A 214 11.25 -18.46 -4.56
N LEU A 215 10.16 -18.70 -5.26
CA LEU A 215 10.04 -19.73 -6.27
C LEU A 215 10.19 -19.06 -7.64
N LYS A 216 11.27 -19.38 -8.35
CA LYS A 216 11.50 -18.84 -9.68
C LYS A 216 10.48 -19.41 -10.67
N ASN A 217 10.08 -18.59 -11.64
CA ASN A 217 9.14 -19.02 -12.67
C ASN A 217 9.66 -20.28 -13.40
N GLY A 218 8.83 -21.31 -13.55
CA GLY A 218 9.19 -22.59 -14.14
C GLY A 218 9.95 -23.56 -13.23
N HIS A 219 10.24 -23.18 -11.99
CA HIS A 219 10.83 -24.06 -10.98
C HIS A 219 9.75 -24.64 -10.04
N ASN A 220 10.11 -25.70 -9.30
CA ASN A 220 9.23 -26.37 -8.32
C ASN A 220 9.83 -26.42 -6.90
N VAL A 221 11.01 -25.85 -6.69
CA VAL A 221 11.68 -25.79 -5.39
C VAL A 221 11.86 -24.33 -4.96
N PRO A 222 11.20 -23.88 -3.88
CA PRO A 222 11.41 -22.55 -3.32
C PRO A 222 12.84 -22.40 -2.78
N ILE A 223 13.45 -21.25 -3.03
CA ILE A 223 14.80 -20.89 -2.59
C ILE A 223 14.68 -19.90 -1.43
N LYS A 224 15.33 -20.20 -0.31
CA LYS A 224 15.39 -19.27 0.83
C LYS A 224 16.15 -18.01 0.43
N ILE A 225 15.59 -16.84 0.72
CA ILE A 225 16.23 -15.55 0.43
C ILE A 225 17.28 -15.27 1.51
N LYS A 226 18.54 -15.16 1.10
CA LYS A 226 19.68 -14.86 1.99
C LYS A 226 19.71 -13.39 2.39
N GLY A 227 20.24 -13.07 3.57
CA GLY A 227 20.38 -11.68 4.03
C GLY A 227 19.14 -11.07 4.68
N LEU A 228 18.02 -11.82 4.74
CA LEU A 228 16.88 -11.50 5.59
C LEU A 228 17.09 -12.08 7.00
N PRO A 229 16.54 -11.46 8.06
CA PRO A 229 16.57 -12.00 9.42
C PRO A 229 15.88 -13.38 9.50
N SER A 230 16.28 -14.17 10.49
CA SER A 230 15.85 -15.57 10.70
C SER A 230 14.55 -15.74 11.49
N ASP A 231 13.95 -14.62 11.87
CA ASP A 231 12.74 -14.49 12.63
C ASP A 231 12.24 -13.07 12.35
N ARG A 232 10.92 -12.87 12.30
CA ARG A 232 10.27 -11.55 12.27
C ARG A 232 10.04 -10.90 10.91
N MET A 233 10.07 -11.65 9.81
CA MET A 233 9.58 -11.12 8.53
C MET A 233 8.07 -10.84 8.63
N THR A 234 7.61 -9.72 8.07
CA THR A 234 6.18 -9.35 8.02
C THR A 234 5.58 -9.52 6.64
N GLY A 235 6.39 -9.37 5.58
CA GLY A 235 5.92 -9.51 4.22
C GLY A 235 7.00 -9.26 3.18
N VAL A 236 6.69 -9.69 1.95
CA VAL A 236 7.42 -9.38 0.72
C VAL A 236 6.44 -8.65 -0.19
N PHE A 237 6.90 -7.61 -0.87
CA PHE A 237 6.05 -6.79 -1.73
C PHE A 237 6.80 -6.36 -2.98
N VAL A 238 6.06 -6.35 -4.09
CA VAL A 238 6.57 -5.99 -5.42
C VAL A 238 6.09 -4.59 -5.76
N SER A 239 7.03 -3.74 -6.15
CA SER A 239 6.75 -2.40 -6.64
C SER A 239 6.32 -2.41 -8.10
N ARG A 240 5.74 -1.30 -8.57
CA ARG A 240 5.37 -1.14 -9.97
C ARG A 240 6.57 -1.20 -10.93
N SER A 241 7.78 -0.90 -10.47
CA SER A 241 9.02 -0.99 -11.25
C SER A 241 9.66 -2.37 -11.25
N ASP A 242 8.97 -3.40 -10.74
CA ASP A 242 9.46 -4.77 -10.54
C ASP A 242 10.58 -4.89 -9.49
N ASP A 243 10.88 -3.83 -8.73
CA ASP A 243 11.73 -3.98 -7.55
C ASP A 243 10.96 -4.75 -6.48
N VAL A 244 11.62 -5.73 -5.89
CA VAL A 244 11.08 -6.56 -4.81
C VAL A 244 11.69 -6.12 -3.49
N PHE A 245 10.84 -5.97 -2.50
CA PHE A 245 11.22 -5.50 -1.18
C PHE A 245 10.63 -6.40 -0.10
N ALA A 246 11.22 -6.37 1.08
CA ALA A 246 10.69 -7.03 2.25
C ALA A 246 10.85 -6.14 3.48
N MET A 247 10.04 -6.43 4.50
CA MET A 247 10.07 -5.71 5.77
C MET A 247 9.97 -6.67 6.94
N ASP A 248 10.68 -6.38 8.03
CA ASP A 248 10.56 -7.10 9.29
C ASP A 248 9.70 -6.34 10.32
N GLU A 249 9.41 -6.97 11.46
CA GLU A 249 8.55 -6.41 12.50
C GLU A 249 9.13 -5.15 13.18
N ASN A 250 10.44 -4.94 13.04
CA ASN A 250 11.13 -3.74 13.53
C ASN A 250 11.15 -2.64 12.46
N SER A 251 10.40 -2.83 11.37
CA SER A 251 10.34 -1.92 10.23
C SER A 251 11.69 -1.74 9.53
N ASN A 252 12.60 -2.73 9.63
CA ASN A 252 13.76 -2.76 8.74
C ASN A 252 13.32 -3.16 7.35
N PHE A 253 13.87 -2.49 6.36
CA PHE A 253 13.50 -2.64 4.96
C PHE A 253 14.65 -3.20 4.16
N TYR A 254 14.32 -4.12 3.27
CA TYR A 254 15.29 -4.86 2.50
C TYR A 254 14.92 -4.80 1.02
N LYS A 255 15.91 -4.60 0.15
CA LYS A 255 15.75 -4.84 -1.28
C LYS A 255 16.14 -6.27 -1.58
N ILE A 256 15.26 -7.01 -2.23
CA ILE A 256 15.50 -8.38 -2.67
C ILE A 256 16.06 -8.35 -4.10
N ASP A 257 17.16 -9.06 -4.30
CA ASP A 257 17.64 -9.50 -5.60
C ASP A 257 17.08 -10.91 -5.87
N PRO A 258 16.07 -11.03 -6.74
CA PRO A 258 15.42 -12.30 -6.99
C PRO A 258 16.28 -13.25 -7.82
N GLU A 259 17.25 -12.75 -8.58
CA GLU A 259 18.13 -13.60 -9.38
C GLU A 259 19.09 -14.38 -8.49
N ASN A 260 19.63 -13.70 -7.48
CA ASN A 260 20.56 -14.31 -6.53
C ASN A 260 19.89 -14.85 -5.26
N ALA A 261 18.55 -14.73 -5.16
CA ALA A 261 17.79 -15.04 -3.96
C ALA A 261 18.46 -14.46 -2.70
N SER A 262 18.78 -13.17 -2.75
CA SER A 262 19.48 -12.45 -1.69
C SER A 262 18.81 -11.12 -1.40
N ALA A 263 19.08 -10.55 -0.24
CA ALA A 263 18.51 -9.29 0.19
C ALA A 263 19.58 -8.38 0.79
N LYS A 264 19.42 -7.08 0.56
CA LYS A 264 20.26 -6.03 1.13
C LYS A 264 19.40 -5.14 2.03
N HIS A 265 19.82 -4.97 3.28
CA HIS A 265 19.23 -4.00 4.18
C HIS A 265 19.42 -2.58 3.64
N LEU A 266 18.32 -1.83 3.55
CA LEU A 266 18.30 -0.45 3.08
C LEU A 266 18.21 0.57 4.22
N GLY A 267 17.62 0.18 5.36
CA GLY A 267 17.43 1.03 6.53
C GLY A 267 16.18 0.67 7.31
N THR A 268 15.99 1.36 8.43
CA THR A 268 14.85 1.19 9.33
C THR A 268 13.87 2.35 9.17
N PHE A 269 12.58 2.03 9.05
CA PHE A 269 11.50 3.01 8.97
C PHE A 269 10.88 3.18 10.35
N SER A 270 10.98 4.38 10.92
CA SER A 270 10.19 4.73 12.09
C SER A 270 9.26 5.87 11.69
N ILE A 271 7.97 5.55 11.54
CA ILE A 271 6.93 6.56 11.48
C ILE A 271 6.54 6.79 12.95
N GLY A 272 6.71 8.00 13.46
CA GLY A 272 6.47 8.31 14.87
C GLY A 272 5.06 7.91 15.31
N GLY A 273 4.97 6.90 16.18
CA GLY A 273 3.70 6.34 16.67
C GLY A 273 3.85 4.83 16.92
N ARG A 274 3.21 4.29 17.96
CA ARG A 274 3.18 2.84 18.20
C ARG A 274 2.35 2.17 17.10
N MET A 275 2.97 1.80 15.99
CA MET A 275 2.41 0.88 15.01
C MET A 275 3.14 -0.46 15.11
N ARG A 276 2.37 -1.56 15.09
CA ARG A 276 2.88 -2.80 14.50
C ARG A 276 2.92 -2.56 12.99
N PRO A 277 4.05 -2.79 12.30
CA PRO A 277 4.15 -2.46 10.89
C PRO A 277 3.16 -3.30 10.08
N ALA A 278 2.20 -2.63 9.46
CA ALA A 278 1.49 -3.17 8.30
C ALA A 278 2.37 -2.96 7.05
N PRO A 279 2.36 -3.87 6.07
CA PRO A 279 3.14 -3.70 4.85
C PRO A 279 2.76 -2.40 4.13
N VAL A 280 3.66 -1.41 4.14
CA VAL A 280 3.50 -0.16 3.40
C VAL A 280 4.01 -0.37 1.98
N ARG A 281 3.09 -0.32 1.01
CA ARG A 281 3.41 -0.40 -0.41
C ARG A 281 3.68 1.03 -0.92
N ILE A 282 4.94 1.37 -1.15
CA ILE A 282 5.39 2.73 -1.50
C ILE A 282 5.15 2.99 -2.99
N PHE A 283 4.41 4.05 -3.34
CA PHE A 283 4.12 4.40 -4.74
C PHE A 283 4.43 5.86 -5.08
N LYS A 284 4.77 6.07 -6.36
CA LYS A 284 5.05 7.36 -6.99
C LYS A 284 3.76 7.96 -7.56
N SER A 285 3.38 9.15 -7.11
CA SER A 285 2.44 10.00 -7.84
C SER A 285 3.18 10.65 -9.01
N ASN A 286 2.80 10.31 -10.25
CA ASN A 286 3.20 11.08 -11.42
C ASN A 286 2.12 12.15 -11.68
N ASN A 287 2.20 13.29 -10.99
CA ASN A 287 1.52 14.49 -11.46
C ASN A 287 2.26 15.00 -12.70
N LYS A 288 1.95 14.43 -13.88
CA LYS A 288 2.10 15.16 -15.14
C LYS A 288 0.90 16.09 -15.26
N SER A 289 1.00 17.27 -14.67
CA SER A 289 0.17 18.40 -15.11
C SER A 289 0.56 18.69 -16.56
N LYS A 290 -0.31 18.35 -17.51
CA LYS A 290 -0.32 19.01 -18.80
C LYS A 290 -0.65 20.49 -18.55
N MET A 291 0.32 21.37 -18.77
CA MET A 291 0.14 22.69 -19.38
C MET A 291 1.23 22.85 -20.43
#